data_AF-A0A4Y2VKW1-F1
#
_entry.id   AF-A0A4Y2VKW1-F1
#
_cell.length_a   1.000
_cell.length_b   1.000
_cell.length_c   1.000
_cell.angle_alpha   90.00
_cell.angle_beta   90.00
_cell.angle_gamma   90.00
#
_symmetry.space_group_name_H-M   'P 1'
#
loop_
_entity.id
_entity.type
_entity.pdbx_description
1 polymer ?
#
loop_
_entity_poly.entity_id
_entity_poly.type
_entity_poly.pdbx_seq_one_letter_code
_entity_poly.pdbx_strand_id
1 'polypeptide(L)'
;MATVQEKAMCVLWFFETKSVITTQRDFRTTYKKDPPSDNSIRRWLTQFQETGSVLHRKGAGDSQSPKFNETSSCAVAYAAYDDMERSP
;
A
#
# COMPACT_ATOMS: atom_id res chain seq x y z
N MET A 1 6.14 3.99 -13.87
CA MET A 1 6.24 4.29 -12.42
C MET A 1 4.83 4.31 -11.87
N ALA A 2 4.51 3.54 -10.83
CA ALA A 2 3.16 3.48 -10.28
C ALA A 2 2.80 4.79 -9.57
N THR A 3 1.58 5.28 -9.75
CA THR A 3 1.05 6.47 -9.06
C THR A 3 0.88 6.20 -7.57
N VAL A 4 0.70 7.25 -6.76
CA VAL A 4 0.50 7.10 -5.30
C VAL A 4 -0.75 6.27 -5.01
N GLN A 5 -1.82 6.52 -5.75
CA GLN A 5 -3.07 5.76 -5.68
C GLN A 5 -2.89 4.30 -6.08
N GLU A 6 -2.16 4.03 -7.18
CA GLU A 6 -1.85 2.67 -7.63
C GLU A 6 -1.06 1.88 -6.57
N LYS A 7 -0.10 2.53 -5.90
CA LYS A 7 0.69 1.91 -4.82
C LYS A 7 -0.17 1.59 -3.60
N ALA A 8 -1.02 2.53 -3.19
CA ALA A 8 -1.95 2.31 -2.11
C ALA A 8 -2.87 1.12 -2.44
N MET A 9 -3.27 0.93 -3.72
CA MET A 9 -4.28 -0.08 -4.06
C MET A 9 -3.66 -1.45 -3.95
N CYS A 10 -2.39 -1.56 -4.36
CA CYS A 10 -1.60 -2.76 -4.13
C CYS A 10 -1.49 -3.10 -2.64
N VAL A 11 -1.28 -2.11 -1.77
CA VAL A 11 -1.20 -2.36 -0.32
C VAL A 11 -2.56 -2.82 0.24
N LEU A 12 -3.67 -2.17 -0.18
CA LEU A 12 -5.02 -2.54 0.23
C LEU A 12 -5.39 -3.96 -0.22
N TRP A 13 -5.26 -4.26 -1.52
CA TRP A 13 -5.53 -5.59 -2.06
C TRP A 13 -4.63 -6.66 -1.46
N PHE A 14 -3.40 -6.32 -1.09
CA PHE A 14 -2.52 -7.24 -0.38
C PHE A 14 -3.04 -7.57 1.01
N PHE A 15 -3.58 -6.60 1.77
CA PHE A 15 -4.20 -6.89 3.06
C PHE A 15 -5.44 -7.77 2.95
N GLU A 16 -6.26 -7.54 1.93
CA GLU A 16 -7.48 -8.29 1.69
C GLU A 16 -7.18 -9.74 1.26
N THR A 17 -6.30 -9.90 0.27
CA THR A 17 -6.04 -11.20 -0.37
C THR A 17 -4.89 -11.98 0.26
N LYS A 18 -4.04 -11.31 1.04
CA LYS A 18 -2.76 -11.82 1.59
C LYS A 18 -1.84 -12.45 0.55
N SER A 19 -2.01 -12.10 -0.73
CA SER A 19 -1.33 -12.73 -1.85
C SER A 19 -0.88 -11.69 -2.86
N VAL A 20 0.43 -11.65 -3.11
CA VAL A 20 1.03 -10.77 -4.13
C VAL A 20 0.51 -11.14 -5.52
N ILE A 21 0.35 -12.43 -5.82
CA ILE A 21 -0.11 -12.89 -7.14
C ILE A 21 -1.54 -12.43 -7.40
N THR A 22 -2.40 -12.49 -6.38
CA THR A 22 -3.79 -12.02 -6.49
C THR A 22 -3.81 -10.50 -6.64
N THR A 23 -3.03 -9.78 -5.83
CA THR A 23 -2.87 -8.32 -5.92
C THR A 23 -2.40 -7.87 -7.32
N GLN A 24 -1.43 -8.57 -7.90
CA GLN A 24 -0.93 -8.27 -9.25
C GLN A 24 -1.98 -8.57 -10.33
N ARG A 25 -2.78 -9.63 -10.16
CA ARG A 25 -3.90 -9.92 -11.05
C ARG A 25 -4.94 -8.82 -11.00
N ASP A 26 -5.34 -8.39 -9.80
CA ASP A 26 -6.33 -7.33 -9.59
C ASP A 26 -5.84 -5.97 -10.12
N PHE A 27 -4.54 -5.71 -9.99
CA PHE A 27 -3.90 -4.56 -10.61
C PHE A 27 -4.02 -4.59 -12.14
N ARG A 28 -3.71 -5.74 -12.75
CA ARG A 28 -3.78 -5.89 -14.20
C ARG A 28 -5.22 -5.78 -14.71
N THR A 29 -6.20 -6.29 -13.98
CA THR A 29 -7.62 -6.19 -14.37
C THR A 29 -8.17 -4.78 -14.23
N THR A 30 -7.78 -4.06 -13.18
CA THR A 30 -8.29 -2.72 -12.85
C THR A 30 -7.61 -1.64 -13.69
N TYR A 31 -6.28 -1.62 -13.70
CA TYR A 31 -5.51 -0.56 -14.35
C TYR A 31 -5.11 -0.87 -15.79
N LYS A 32 -5.28 -2.12 -16.26
CA LYS A 32 -4.86 -2.59 -17.60
C LYS A 32 -3.39 -2.29 -17.91
N LYS A 33 -2.54 -2.28 -16.89
CA LYS A 33 -1.10 -2.04 -16.97
C LYS A 33 -0.34 -3.25 -16.43
N ASP A 34 0.95 -3.30 -16.73
CA ASP A 34 1.84 -4.29 -16.12
C ASP A 34 1.88 -4.11 -14.62
N PRO A 35 1.66 -5.20 -13.85
CA PRO A 35 1.65 -5.12 -12.41
C PRO A 35 3.05 -4.80 -11.86
N PRO A 36 3.12 -4.11 -10.72
CA PRO A 36 4.39 -3.88 -10.05
C PRO A 36 5.01 -5.19 -9.56
N SER A 37 6.34 -5.23 -9.52
CA SER A 37 7.10 -6.40 -9.07
C SER A 37 6.79 -6.73 -7.60
N ASP A 38 6.90 -8.02 -7.22
CA ASP A 38 6.73 -8.48 -5.84
C ASP A 38 7.58 -7.67 -4.85
N ASN A 39 8.86 -7.44 -5.18
CA ASN A 39 9.77 -6.63 -4.37
C ASN A 39 9.25 -5.20 -4.15
N SER A 40 8.61 -4.59 -5.17
CA SER A 40 8.05 -3.24 -5.04
C SER A 40 6.84 -3.22 -4.11
N ILE A 41 5.95 -4.22 -4.25
CA ILE A 41 4.75 -4.36 -3.42
C ILE A 41 5.13 -4.57 -1.95
N ARG A 42 6.09 -5.47 -1.67
CA ARG A 42 6.59 -5.71 -0.30
C ARG A 42 7.24 -4.46 0.29
N ARG A 43 8.01 -3.71 -0.50
CA ARG A 43 8.63 -2.46 -0.05
C ARG A 43 7.57 -1.42 0.34
N TRP A 44 6.51 -1.27 -0.46
CA TRP A 44 5.40 -0.35 -0.15
C TRP A 44 4.65 -0.76 1.10
N LEU A 45 4.45 -2.06 1.31
CA LEU A 45 3.86 -2.60 2.54
C LEU A 45 4.71 -2.25 3.76
N THR A 46 6.02 -2.47 3.72
CA THR A 46 6.92 -2.14 4.82
C THR A 46 6.92 -0.63 5.11
N GLN A 47 6.99 0.21 4.08
CA GLN A 47 6.93 1.68 4.24
C GLN A 47 5.60 2.14 4.84
N PHE A 48 4.50 1.54 4.42
CA PHE A 48 3.18 1.81 4.98
C PHE A 48 3.08 1.38 6.44
N GLN A 49 3.64 0.23 6.81
CA GLN A 49 3.69 -0.24 8.20
C GLN A 49 4.59 0.63 9.09
N GLU A 50 5.71 1.11 8.57
CA GLU A 50 6.67 1.93 9.32
C GLU A 50 6.20 3.37 9.47
N THR A 51 5.62 3.95 8.42
CA THR A 51 5.38 5.41 8.34
C THR A 51 3.89 5.76 8.26
N GLY A 52 3.01 4.79 8.01
CA GLY A 52 1.61 5.04 7.67
C GLY A 52 1.42 5.60 6.25
N SER A 53 2.46 5.57 5.39
CA SER A 53 2.41 6.15 4.05
C SER A 53 3.16 5.30 3.02
N VAL A 54 2.68 5.32 1.78
CA VAL A 54 3.26 4.62 0.62
C VAL A 54 4.26 5.50 -0.16
N LEU A 55 4.43 6.76 0.26
CA LEU A 55 5.33 7.74 -0.33
C LEU A 55 6.74 7.68 0.29
N HIS A 56 7.77 7.97 -0.51
CA HIS A 56 9.12 8.17 0.02
C HIS A 56 9.17 9.46 0.83
N ARG A 57 9.39 9.36 2.14
CA ARG A 57 9.72 10.52 2.97
C ARG A 57 11.18 10.91 2.70
N LYS A 58 11.40 12.14 2.26
CA LYS A 58 12.74 12.74 2.20
C LYS A 58 13.15 13.13 3.63
N GLY A 59 13.85 12.23 4.32
CA GLY A 59 14.63 12.50 5.53
C GLY A 59 13.84 12.81 6.81
N ALA A 60 13.83 11.86 7.74
CA ALA A 60 13.91 12.09 9.19
C ALA A 60 14.07 10.71 9.84
N GLY A 61 14.95 10.63 10.83
CA GLY A 61 15.58 9.40 11.30
C GLY A 61 14.64 8.34 11.88
N ASP A 62 15.21 7.14 11.86
CA ASP A 62 14.98 6.01 12.77
C ASP A 62 14.11 6.35 13.98
N SER A 63 12.86 5.86 14.01
CA SER A 63 12.02 5.86 15.20
C SER A 63 10.93 4.79 15.07
N GLN A 64 11.20 3.66 15.72
CA GLN A 64 10.28 2.68 16.31
C GLN A 64 9.14 2.13 15.45
N SER A 65 9.24 0.84 15.14
CA SER A 65 8.20 0.02 14.55
C SER A 65 6.98 -0.12 15.47
N PRO A 66 5.80 0.39 15.11
CA PRO A 66 4.55 -0.10 15.66
C PRO A 66 4.26 -1.43 14.96
N LYS A 67 4.18 -2.54 15.70
CA LYS A 67 3.62 -3.78 15.16
C LYS A 67 2.13 -3.55 14.89
N PHE A 68 1.82 -3.04 13.70
CA PHE A 68 0.46 -2.97 13.20
C PHE A 68 -0.05 -4.40 13.06
N ASN A 69 -0.98 -4.78 13.94
CA ASN A 69 -1.68 -6.04 13.78
C ASN A 69 -2.55 -5.97 12.50
N GLU A 70 -2.83 -7.14 11.93
CA GLU A 70 -3.47 -7.28 10.61
C GLU A 70 -4.82 -6.53 10.52
N THR A 71 -5.56 -6.47 11.62
CA THR A 71 -6.86 -5.79 11.74
C THR A 71 -6.73 -4.26 11.74
N SER A 72 -5.76 -3.72 12.49
CA SER A 72 -5.52 -2.26 12.51
C SER A 72 -4.98 -1.78 11.17
N SER A 73 -4.18 -2.63 10.49
CA SER A 73 -3.52 -2.25 9.24
C SER A 73 -4.52 -2.10 8.09
N CYS A 74 -5.54 -2.96 8.05
CA CYS A 74 -6.62 -2.87 7.08
C CYS A 74 -7.46 -1.60 7.31
N ALA A 75 -7.85 -1.32 8.56
CA ALA A 75 -8.60 -0.11 8.91
C ALA A 75 -7.86 1.18 8.57
N VAL A 76 -6.54 1.24 8.79
CA VAL A 76 -5.71 2.40 8.40
C VAL A 76 -5.55 2.51 6.89
N ALA A 77 -5.44 1.38 6.17
CA ALA A 77 -5.46 1.40 4.70
C ALA A 77 -6.80 1.95 4.18
N TYR A 78 -7.94 1.47 4.69
CA TYR A 78 -9.27 1.97 4.32
C TYR A 78 -9.47 3.45 4.67
N ALA A 79 -9.03 3.90 5.85
CA ALA A 79 -9.11 5.31 6.24
C ALA A 79 -8.23 6.21 5.35
N ALA A 80 -7.02 5.77 5.02
CA ALA A 80 -6.14 6.49 4.08
C ALA A 80 -6.74 6.53 2.67
N TYR A 81 -7.53 5.51 2.29
CA TYR A 81 -8.28 5.46 1.05
C TYR A 81 -9.43 6.45 1.00
N ASP A 82 -10.26 6.50 2.05
CA ASP A 82 -11.39 7.42 2.17
C ASP A 82 -10.92 8.88 2.10
N ASP A 83 -9.80 9.20 2.77
CA ASP A 83 -9.17 10.53 2.71
C ASP A 83 -8.74 10.91 1.28
N MET A 84 -8.19 9.97 0.51
CA MET A 84 -7.80 10.19 -0.90
C MET A 84 -9.01 10.38 -1.84
N GLU A 85 -10.13 9.66 -1.65
CA GLU A 85 -11.33 9.83 -2.49
C GLU A 85 -12.12 11.10 -2.16
N ARG A 86 -11.90 11.68 -0.97
CA ARG A 86 -12.64 12.87 -0.50
C ARG A 86 -11.98 14.20 -0.87
N SER A 87 -10.82 14.19 -1.51
CA SER A 87 -10.18 15.40 -2.05
C SER A 87 -10.76 15.72 -3.44
N PRO A 88 -11.45 16.87 -3.61
CA PRO A 88 -12.04 17.28 -4.89
C PRO A 88 -10.99 17.63 -5.96
#